data_AF-A0A1T5L1B7-F1
#
_entry.id   AF-A0A1T5L1B7-F1
#
_cell.length_a   1.000
_cell.length_b   1.000
_cell.length_c   1.000
_cell.angle_alpha   90.00
_cell.angle_beta   90.00
_cell.angle_gamma   90.00
#
_symmetry.space_group_name_H-M   'P 1'
#
loop_
_entity.id
_entity.type
_entity.pdbx_description
1 polymer ?
#
loop_
_entity_poly.entity_id
_entity_poly.type
_entity_poly.pdbx_seq_one_letter_code
_entity_poly.pdbx_strand_id
1 'polypeptide(L)'
;MRSIHPRHLRVVTRNVIVAAALVTVLAGCTLLSPERGDSPAPTSTTTDASSATPTATPTPSPVPTNQFVDSGPTEFATGDATELPDGALRYIVQPGDVGNVICERFGRDYWQGYLADADGNPVNGALGCMIVSFPGDVMILTRDTRAEAIKRARLSAPE
;
A
#
# COMPACT_ATOMS: atom_id res chain seq x y z
N MET A 1 4.37 16.72 -55.74
CA MET A 1 4.20 15.28 -55.44
C MET A 1 4.03 15.15 -53.93
N ARG A 2 2.81 14.88 -53.45
CA ARG A 2 2.47 14.78 -52.02
C ARG A 2 2.53 13.31 -51.61
N SER A 3 3.40 13.00 -50.65
CA SER A 3 3.58 11.65 -50.09
C SER A 3 2.53 11.38 -49.03
N ILE A 4 1.69 10.37 -49.26
CA ILE A 4 0.65 9.90 -48.34
C ILE A 4 1.25 8.71 -47.57
N HIS A 5 1.53 8.89 -46.28
CA HIS A 5 1.95 7.79 -45.41
C HIS A 5 0.70 7.06 -44.87
N PRO A 6 0.61 5.73 -45.02
CA PRO A 6 -0.50 4.95 -44.48
C PRO A 6 -0.35 4.81 -42.96
N ARG A 7 -1.33 5.36 -42.22
CA ARG A 7 -1.59 5.02 -40.82
C ARG A 7 -2.54 3.83 -40.75
N HIS A 8 -2.36 3.03 -39.70
CA HIS A 8 -3.21 1.92 -39.23
C HIS A 8 -3.09 0.60 -39.98
N LEU A 9 -2.64 -0.45 -39.26
CA LEU A 9 -3.48 -1.63 -39.01
C LEU A 9 -2.85 -2.56 -37.95
N ARG A 10 -3.63 -2.76 -36.87
CA ARG A 10 -3.88 -4.02 -36.13
C ARG A 10 -2.69 -4.76 -35.50
N VAL A 11 -2.69 -4.84 -34.16
CA VAL A 11 -2.94 -6.11 -33.45
C VAL A 11 -3.72 -5.78 -32.17
N VAL A 12 -5.05 -5.92 -32.24
CA VAL A 12 -5.93 -6.03 -31.07
C VAL A 12 -6.10 -7.53 -30.83
N THR A 13 -5.45 -8.07 -29.81
CA THR A 13 -5.71 -9.43 -29.33
C THR A 13 -6.35 -9.35 -27.95
N ARG A 14 -7.68 -9.44 -27.98
CA ARG A 14 -8.56 -9.70 -26.83
C ARG A 14 -8.20 -11.07 -26.27
N ASN A 15 -7.71 -11.14 -25.04
CA ASN A 15 -7.77 -12.39 -24.27
C ASN A 15 -9.00 -12.34 -23.38
N VAL A 16 -10.08 -12.92 -23.90
CA VAL A 16 -11.28 -13.31 -23.17
C VAL A 16 -10.98 -14.69 -22.60
N ILE A 17 -10.87 -14.81 -21.28
CA ILE A 17 -11.20 -16.06 -20.58
C ILE A 17 -12.05 -15.71 -19.37
N VAL A 18 -13.35 -15.84 -19.58
CA VAL A 18 -14.38 -15.90 -18.53
C VAL A 18 -14.37 -17.33 -18.00
N ALA A 19 -14.02 -17.52 -16.73
CA ALA A 19 -14.32 -18.75 -16.02
C ALA A 19 -15.05 -18.39 -14.73
N ALA A 20 -16.38 -18.47 -14.81
CA ALA A 20 -17.28 -18.38 -13.69
C ALA A 20 -17.17 -19.66 -12.85
N ALA A 21 -16.94 -19.52 -11.54
CA ALA A 21 -17.23 -20.56 -10.57
C ALA A 21 -18.04 -19.93 -9.43
N LEU A 22 -19.36 -19.94 -9.61
CA LEU A 22 -20.35 -19.58 -8.61
C LEU A 22 -20.61 -20.84 -7.76
N VAL A 23 -20.18 -20.86 -6.50
CA VAL A 23 -20.60 -21.88 -5.52
C VAL A 23 -21.32 -21.18 -4.39
N THR A 24 -22.64 -21.20 -4.46
CA THR A 24 -23.56 -20.88 -3.38
C THR A 24 -24.15 -22.18 -2.84
N VAL A 25 -23.89 -22.51 -1.56
CA VAL A 25 -24.79 -23.38 -0.77
C VAL A 25 -24.88 -22.85 0.66
N LEU A 26 -26.13 -22.77 1.11
CA LEU A 26 -26.67 -22.22 2.34
C LEU A 26 -26.39 -23.05 3.61
N ALA A 27 -26.69 -22.38 4.73
CA ALA A 27 -27.40 -22.89 5.92
C ALA A 27 -26.55 -23.42 7.08
N GLY A 28 -26.68 -22.73 8.22
CA GLY A 28 -26.20 -23.21 9.51
C GLY A 28 -26.34 -22.22 10.65
N CYS A 29 -27.54 -21.66 10.88
CA CYS A 29 -27.84 -20.97 12.13
C CYS A 29 -27.80 -21.98 13.28
N THR A 30 -26.82 -21.88 14.18
CA THR A 30 -26.97 -22.36 15.55
C THR A 30 -26.79 -21.18 16.49
N LEU A 31 -27.92 -20.78 17.07
CA LEU A 31 -28.01 -19.91 18.24
C LEU A 31 -27.35 -20.66 19.41
N LEU A 32 -26.22 -20.17 19.90
CA LEU A 32 -25.77 -20.45 21.26
C LEU A 32 -25.51 -19.14 21.98
N SER A 33 -26.38 -18.90 22.97
CA SER A 33 -26.28 -17.89 24.01
C SER A 33 -24.92 -17.92 24.73
N PRO A 34 -24.46 -16.78 25.23
CA PRO A 34 -23.74 -16.73 26.49
C PRO A 34 -24.65 -16.17 27.59
N GLU A 35 -24.63 -16.89 28.70
CA GLU A 35 -25.39 -16.63 29.91
C GLU A 35 -25.12 -15.26 30.52
N ARG A 36 -26.20 -14.68 31.06
CA ARG A 36 -26.18 -13.56 31.98
C ARG A 36 -25.66 -14.08 33.33
N GLY A 37 -24.33 -14.09 33.48
CA GLY A 37 -23.63 -14.36 34.73
C GLY A 37 -23.56 -13.10 35.59
N ASP A 38 -24.30 -13.12 36.69
CA ASP A 38 -24.27 -12.17 37.80
C ASP A 38 -23.06 -12.47 38.70
N SER A 39 -22.13 -11.52 38.92
CA SER A 39 -21.15 -11.55 40.03
C SER A 39 -20.17 -10.36 40.05
N PRO A 40 -19.56 -10.04 41.22
CA PRO A 40 -19.71 -8.72 41.85
C PRO A 40 -18.56 -7.74 41.57
N ALA A 41 -18.80 -6.50 42.04
CA ALA A 41 -17.93 -5.34 42.05
C ALA A 41 -16.42 -5.63 42.18
N PRO A 42 -15.55 -4.95 41.40
CA PRO A 42 -14.14 -4.93 41.70
C PRO A 42 -13.88 -4.04 42.93
N THR A 43 -13.47 -4.68 44.02
CA THR A 43 -12.85 -4.05 45.17
C THR A 43 -11.57 -3.32 44.74
N SER A 44 -11.50 -2.03 45.03
CA SER A 44 -10.28 -1.23 44.93
C SER A 44 -9.15 -1.89 45.73
N THR A 45 -8.10 -2.33 45.04
CA THR A 45 -6.83 -2.71 45.69
C THR A 45 -5.75 -1.75 45.18
N THR A 46 -5.45 -0.74 46.00
CA THR A 46 -4.26 0.09 45.90
C THR A 46 -3.04 -0.82 46.08
N THR A 47 -2.26 -1.03 45.02
CA THR A 47 -0.94 -1.67 45.11
C THR A 47 0.12 -0.59 45.01
N ASP A 48 0.96 -0.57 46.04
CA ASP A 48 2.04 0.37 46.29
C ASP A 48 3.05 0.48 45.15
N ALA A 49 3.66 1.66 45.11
CA ALA A 49 4.68 2.07 44.18
C ALA A 49 5.91 1.15 44.22
N SER A 50 6.29 0.63 43.03
CA SER A 50 7.65 0.20 42.77
C SER A 50 8.20 1.06 41.63
N SER A 51 9.02 2.04 42.03
CA SER A 51 9.74 2.94 41.14
C SER A 51 10.90 2.16 40.52
N ALA A 52 10.65 1.51 39.39
CA ALA A 52 11.71 1.04 38.51
C ALA A 52 12.17 2.23 37.66
N THR A 53 13.45 2.57 37.74
CA THR A 53 14.10 3.53 36.84
C THR A 53 13.95 3.03 35.41
N PRO A 54 13.30 3.77 34.49
CA PRO A 54 13.26 3.36 33.09
C PRO A 54 14.68 3.46 32.53
N THR A 55 15.23 2.31 32.13
CA THR A 55 16.39 2.27 31.23
C THR A 55 16.02 3.05 29.98
N ALA A 56 16.73 4.15 29.71
CA ALA A 56 16.51 4.93 28.50
C ALA A 56 16.76 4.05 27.28
N THR A 57 15.69 3.67 26.58
CA THR A 57 15.77 3.12 25.23
C THR A 57 16.57 4.10 24.37
N PRO A 58 17.64 3.66 23.69
CA PRO A 58 18.36 4.57 22.79
C PRO A 58 17.37 5.10 21.75
N THR A 59 17.24 6.42 21.68
CA THR A 59 16.48 7.08 20.62
C THR A 59 17.02 6.57 19.29
N PRO A 60 16.22 5.89 18.44
CA PRO A 60 16.69 5.46 17.14
C PRO A 60 17.16 6.71 16.38
N SER A 61 18.37 6.63 15.80
CA SER A 61 18.83 7.68 14.90
C SER A 61 17.79 7.84 13.77
N PRO A 62 17.48 9.09 13.36
CA PRO A 62 16.53 9.30 12.29
C PRO A 62 17.03 8.60 11.03
N VAL A 63 16.22 7.70 10.48
CA VAL A 63 16.46 7.10 9.18
C VAL A 63 16.45 8.24 8.15
N PRO A 64 17.48 8.38 7.29
CA PRO A 64 17.49 9.40 6.26
C PRO A 64 16.25 9.23 5.37
N THR A 65 15.43 10.27 5.29
CA THR A 65 14.10 10.26 4.64
C THR A 65 14.14 9.96 3.14
N ASN A 66 15.33 9.98 2.53
CA ASN A 66 15.54 9.79 1.10
C ASN A 66 16.05 8.39 0.72
N GLN A 67 16.13 7.43 1.64
CA GLN A 67 16.49 6.03 1.33
C GLN A 67 15.32 5.10 1.63
N PHE A 68 15.07 4.15 0.73
CA PHE A 68 14.14 3.06 1.03
C PHE A 68 14.77 2.11 2.04
N VAL A 69 14.01 1.77 3.07
CA VAL A 69 14.35 0.69 3.99
C VAL A 69 13.34 -0.40 3.70
N ASP A 70 13.70 -1.39 2.89
CA ASP A 70 12.85 -2.56 2.67
C ASP A 70 13.01 -3.52 3.86
N SER A 71 11.98 -3.63 4.69
CA SER A 71 11.94 -4.59 5.80
C SER A 71 11.63 -6.02 5.36
N GLY A 72 11.41 -6.25 4.07
CA GLY A 72 11.06 -7.53 3.48
C GLY A 72 9.55 -7.77 3.43
N PRO A 73 9.11 -8.85 2.76
CA PRO A 73 7.69 -9.20 2.68
C PRO A 73 7.03 -9.36 4.06
N THR A 74 5.82 -8.81 4.22
CA THR A 74 5.00 -8.94 5.43
C THR A 74 3.60 -9.44 5.08
N GLU A 75 2.77 -9.79 6.08
CA GLU A 75 1.42 -10.40 5.92
C GLU A 75 0.50 -9.62 4.96
N PHE A 76 0.68 -8.31 4.81
CA PHE A 76 -0.11 -7.44 3.94
C PHE A 76 0.75 -6.59 2.98
N ALA A 77 1.98 -7.01 2.72
CA ALA A 77 2.89 -6.40 1.74
C ALA A 77 3.86 -7.45 1.18
N THR A 78 3.30 -8.45 0.51
CA THR A 78 4.00 -9.63 0.00
C THR A 78 4.61 -9.44 -1.38
N GLY A 79 4.12 -8.48 -2.15
CA GLY A 79 4.56 -8.21 -3.52
C GLY A 79 6.03 -7.90 -3.72
N ASP A 80 6.44 -8.08 -4.98
CA ASP A 80 7.79 -7.82 -5.44
C ASP A 80 8.01 -6.33 -5.65
N ALA A 81 9.19 -5.87 -5.23
CA ALA A 81 9.65 -4.50 -5.40
C ALA A 81 10.90 -4.48 -6.28
N THR A 82 10.97 -3.52 -7.19
CA THR A 82 12.13 -3.30 -8.07
C THR A 82 12.47 -1.82 -8.08
N GLU A 83 13.74 -1.49 -7.88
CA GLU A 83 14.21 -0.11 -7.98
C GLU A 83 14.28 0.32 -9.45
N LEU A 84 13.71 1.49 -9.74
CA LEU A 84 13.73 2.12 -11.05
C LEU A 84 15.01 2.94 -11.24
N PRO A 85 15.40 3.26 -12.49
CA PRO A 85 16.63 4.03 -12.76
C PRO A 85 16.70 5.41 -12.11
N ASP A 86 15.55 6.02 -11.80
CA ASP A 86 15.42 7.29 -11.09
C ASP A 86 15.47 7.16 -9.56
N GLY A 87 15.64 5.93 -9.06
CA GLY A 87 15.68 5.60 -7.64
C GLY A 87 14.31 5.51 -6.98
N ALA A 88 13.19 5.55 -7.72
CA ALA A 88 11.88 5.19 -7.20
C ALA A 88 11.76 3.66 -7.03
N LEU A 89 10.77 3.20 -6.27
CA LEU A 89 10.45 1.77 -6.17
C LEU A 89 9.17 1.46 -6.93
N ARG A 90 9.23 0.47 -7.81
CA ARG A 90 8.08 -0.14 -8.46
C ARG A 90 7.66 -1.37 -7.67
N TYR A 91 6.42 -1.39 -7.19
CA TYR A 91 5.84 -2.49 -6.43
C TYR A 91 4.67 -3.11 -7.18
N ILE A 92 4.60 -4.44 -7.25
CA ILE A 92 3.47 -5.17 -7.86
C ILE A 92 2.56 -5.70 -6.77
N VAL A 93 1.38 -5.12 -6.67
CA VAL A 93 0.38 -5.46 -5.65
C VAL A 93 -0.07 -6.91 -5.82
N GLN A 94 0.01 -7.70 -4.76
CA GLN A 94 -0.45 -9.08 -4.69
C GLN A 94 -1.83 -9.18 -4.01
N PRO A 95 -2.55 -10.31 -4.18
CA PRO A 95 -3.76 -10.58 -3.42
C PRO A 95 -3.53 -10.49 -1.91
N GLY A 96 -4.30 -9.64 -1.25
CA GLY A 96 -4.24 -9.44 0.21
C GLY A 96 -3.30 -8.32 0.66
N ASP A 97 -2.53 -7.72 -0.25
CA ASP A 97 -1.71 -6.56 0.10
C ASP A 97 -2.59 -5.35 0.46
N VAL A 98 -2.10 -4.51 1.36
CA VAL A 98 -2.77 -3.29 1.82
C VAL A 98 -1.83 -2.11 1.67
N GLY A 99 -2.28 -1.07 0.97
CA GLY A 99 -1.43 0.06 0.57
C GLY A 99 -0.62 0.69 1.71
N ASN A 100 -1.20 0.93 2.88
CA ASN A 100 -0.46 1.53 4.00
C ASN A 100 0.65 0.60 4.51
N VAL A 101 0.42 -0.71 4.53
CA VAL A 101 1.41 -1.71 4.96
C VAL A 101 2.51 -1.84 3.91
N ILE A 102 2.19 -1.73 2.61
CA ILE A 102 3.21 -1.63 1.55
C ILE A 102 4.14 -0.46 1.84
N CYS A 103 3.62 0.73 2.16
CA CYS A 103 4.48 1.88 2.41
C CYS A 103 5.28 1.77 3.71
N GLU A 104 4.69 1.24 4.77
CA GLU A 104 5.39 0.93 6.02
C GLU A 104 6.57 -0.02 5.78
N ARG A 105 6.39 -1.04 4.92
CA ARG A 105 7.46 -1.97 4.52
C ARG A 105 8.69 -1.25 3.97
N PHE A 106 8.51 -0.15 3.24
CA PHE A 106 9.62 0.62 2.63
C PHE A 106 10.01 1.88 3.43
N GLY A 107 9.44 2.05 4.62
CA GLY A 107 9.63 3.23 5.49
C GLY A 107 9.09 4.52 4.88
N ARG A 108 8.04 4.44 4.06
CA ARG A 108 7.41 5.58 3.37
C ARG A 108 6.17 6.08 4.10
N ASP A 109 5.97 7.39 4.04
CA ASP A 109 4.72 8.01 4.46
C ASP A 109 3.59 7.69 3.50
N TYR A 110 2.36 7.75 4.00
CA TYR A 110 1.16 7.45 3.21
C TYR A 110 1.01 8.32 1.95
N TRP A 111 1.67 9.47 1.81
CA TRP A 111 1.55 10.33 0.62
C TRP A 111 2.67 10.08 -0.41
N GLN A 112 3.67 9.25 -0.09
CA GLN A 112 4.85 8.98 -0.93
C GLN A 112 4.65 7.83 -1.93
N GLY A 113 3.39 7.43 -2.17
CA GLY A 113 3.05 6.40 -3.14
C GLY A 113 1.99 6.87 -4.13
N TYR A 114 1.94 6.28 -5.32
CA TYR A 114 0.85 6.47 -6.27
C TYR A 114 0.68 5.23 -7.15
N LEU A 115 -0.54 4.98 -7.64
CA LEU A 115 -0.75 3.95 -8.65
C LEU A 115 -0.25 4.45 -10.01
N ALA A 116 0.35 3.56 -10.79
CA ALA A 116 0.83 3.84 -12.13
C ALA A 116 0.29 2.85 -13.16
N ASP A 117 0.26 3.28 -14.42
CA ASP A 117 0.05 2.39 -15.56
C ASP A 117 1.30 1.54 -15.84
N ALA A 118 1.24 0.70 -16.87
CA ALA A 118 2.34 -0.17 -17.27
C ALA A 118 3.61 0.61 -17.67
N ASP A 119 3.46 1.87 -18.08
CA ASP A 119 4.56 2.75 -18.49
C ASP A 119 5.12 3.58 -17.32
N GLY A 120 4.55 3.44 -16.12
CA GLY A 120 4.98 4.16 -14.91
C GLY A 120 4.33 5.54 -14.75
N ASN A 121 3.37 5.92 -15.59
CA ASN A 121 2.67 7.18 -15.46
C ASN A 121 1.61 7.09 -14.36
N PRO A 122 1.43 8.14 -13.54
CA PRO A 122 0.44 8.14 -12.48
C PRO A 122 -0.99 7.97 -13.03
N VAL A 123 -1.73 7.02 -12.49
CA VAL A 123 -3.15 6.84 -12.80
C VAL A 123 -4.02 7.56 -11.75
N ASN A 124 -5.06 8.25 -12.22
CA ASN A 124 -6.10 8.89 -11.42
C ASN A 124 -5.67 10.02 -10.46
N GLY A 125 -4.42 10.48 -10.50
CA GLY A 125 -3.92 11.57 -9.61
C GLY A 125 -4.06 11.24 -8.11
N ALA A 126 -4.38 9.99 -7.78
CA ALA A 126 -4.62 9.53 -6.43
C ALA A 126 -3.25 9.28 -5.80
N LEU A 127 -2.80 10.28 -5.06
CA LEU A 127 -1.59 10.20 -4.28
C LEU A 127 -1.91 9.45 -2.98
N GLY A 128 -1.20 8.36 -2.77
CA GLY A 128 -0.95 7.83 -1.47
C GLY A 128 -1.21 6.35 -1.33
N CYS A 129 -0.67 5.80 -0.25
CA CYS A 129 -0.78 4.43 0.18
C CYS A 129 -2.16 4.09 0.74
N MET A 130 -3.07 5.06 0.82
CA MET A 130 -4.46 4.84 1.24
C MET A 130 -5.40 4.54 0.07
N ILE A 131 -4.87 4.45 -1.16
CA ILE A 131 -5.68 4.10 -2.32
C ILE A 131 -6.03 2.61 -2.31
N VAL A 132 -7.26 2.31 -2.70
CA VAL A 132 -7.67 0.94 -2.99
C VAL A 132 -6.83 0.47 -4.19
N SER A 133 -6.05 -0.58 -3.97
CA SER A 133 -5.27 -1.24 -5.00
C SER A 133 -5.81 -2.66 -5.21
N PHE A 134 -5.70 -3.13 -6.44
CA PHE A 134 -6.10 -4.46 -6.84
C PHE A 134 -4.87 -5.30 -7.18
N PRO A 135 -4.97 -6.63 -7.09
CA PRO A 135 -3.88 -7.51 -7.51
C PRO A 135 -3.47 -7.24 -8.96
N GLY A 136 -2.16 -7.09 -9.18
CA GLY A 136 -1.57 -6.73 -10.47
C GLY A 136 -1.39 -5.23 -10.71
N ASP A 137 -1.95 -4.37 -9.86
CA ASP A 137 -1.68 -2.94 -9.90
C ASP A 137 -0.20 -2.66 -9.67
N VAL A 138 0.30 -1.61 -10.33
CA VAL A 138 1.65 -1.11 -10.13
C VAL A 138 1.59 0.11 -9.21
N MET A 139 2.27 0.02 -8.08
CA MET A 139 2.44 1.15 -7.18
C MET A 139 3.86 1.67 -7.27
N ILE A 140 4.02 2.98 -7.47
CA ILE A 140 5.31 3.66 -7.47
C ILE A 140 5.46 4.38 -6.14
N LEU A 141 6.55 4.08 -5.44
CA LEU A 141 6.96 4.77 -4.22
C LEU A 141 8.10 5.73 -4.56
N THR A 142 8.03 6.96 -4.04
CA THR A 142 9.03 7.98 -4.27
C THR A 142 9.90 8.22 -3.03
N ARG A 143 11.17 8.59 -3.26
CA ARG A 143 12.10 9.10 -2.23
C ARG A 143 11.95 10.59 -1.98
N ASP A 144 11.12 11.27 -2.77
CA ASP A 144 10.96 12.71 -2.69
C ASP A 144 10.48 13.13 -1.30
N THR A 145 11.05 14.23 -0.82
CA THR A 145 10.43 14.98 0.26
C THR A 145 9.10 15.57 -0.21
N ARG A 146 8.21 15.94 0.73
CA ARG A 146 6.90 16.50 0.38
C ARG A 146 7.02 17.76 -0.47
N ALA A 147 8.05 18.57 -0.18
CA ALA A 147 8.35 19.78 -0.95
C ALA A 147 8.79 19.45 -2.39
N GLU A 148 9.61 18.41 -2.59
CA GLU A 148 10.04 17.95 -3.92
C GLU A 148 8.89 17.34 -4.70
N ALA A 149 8.03 16.53 -4.06
CA ALA A 149 6.84 15.98 -4.68
C ALA A 149 5.89 17.08 -5.17
N ILE A 150 5.65 18.12 -4.34
CA ILE A 150 4.84 19.30 -4.73
C ILE A 150 5.50 20.04 -5.89
N LYS A 151 6.81 20.23 -5.87
CA LYS A 151 7.55 20.90 -6.95
C LYS A 151 7.45 20.11 -8.26
N ARG A 152 7.61 18.79 -8.22
CA ARG A 152 7.48 17.90 -9.38
C ARG A 152 6.07 17.94 -9.94
N ALA A 153 5.05 17.84 -9.09
CA ALA A 153 3.66 17.91 -9.50
C ALA A 153 3.30 19.23 -10.21
N ARG A 154 3.89 20.35 -9.76
CA ARG A 154 3.71 21.67 -10.41
C ARG A 154 4.42 21.78 -11.76
N LEU A 155 5.58 21.16 -11.90
CA LEU A 155 6.34 21.16 -13.16
C LEU A 155 5.72 20.24 -14.22
N SER A 156 4.95 19.23 -13.81
CA SER A 156 4.25 18.30 -14.70
C SER A 156 2.85 18.75 -15.13
N ALA A 157 2.33 19.86 -14.60
CA ALA A 157 1.04 20.40 -15.04
C ALA A 157 1.22 21.13 -16.37
N PRO A 158 0.43 20.82 -17.42
CA PRO A 158 0.43 21.61 -18.65
C PRO A 158 -0.04 23.05 -18.33
N GLU A 159 0.67 24.05 -18.86
CA GLU A 159 0.24 25.46 -18.81
C GLU A 159 -1.14 25.67 -19.49
#